data_AF-W1UK42-F1
#
_entry.id   AF-W1UK42-F1
#
_cell.length_a   1.000
_cell.length_b   1.000
_cell.length_c   1.000
_cell.angle_alpha   90.00
_cell.angle_beta   90.00
_cell.angle_gamma   90.00
#
_symmetry.space_group_name_H-M   'P 1'
#
loop_
_entity.id
_entity.type
_entity.pdbx_description
1 polymer ?
#
loop_
_entity_poly.entity_id
_entity_poly.type
_entity_poly.pdbx_seq_one_letter_code
_entity_poly.pdbx_strand_id
1 'polypeptide(L)'
;MRVLRSLVSIFLVTTLTYTIIYTMVPRKLIFKQDTNYNKIATTADKRDNYENTVYERMGYIEYYDTKELQEKASQMDASVTVEANDTNKAIYEKYIKQIGHGWTLGEFTESGQFYATREIPIFERVFKFYANLLDIDHTNKIQDPENPNLERYLRFENDPAIGWSLVGSGTKHKYLLYFNSQFPFVHQNFVNLNLGDSYPTYANTPVLQVITQGQGQTKTSEVQFPTGKKTS
;
A
#
# COMPACT_ATOMS: atom_id res chain seq x y z
N MET A 1 22.27 -12.40 24.34
CA MET A 1 21.18 -13.39 24.48
C MET A 1 19.80 -12.78 24.78
N ARG A 2 19.63 -11.88 25.76
CA ARG A 2 18.29 -11.33 26.13
C ARG A 2 17.58 -10.58 25.00
N VAL A 3 18.29 -9.68 24.30
CA VAL A 3 17.73 -8.90 23.19
C VAL A 3 17.30 -9.79 22.02
N LEU A 4 18.17 -10.73 21.60
CA LEU A 4 17.85 -11.67 20.52
C LEU A 4 16.61 -12.52 20.85
N ARG A 5 16.52 -13.06 22.07
CA ARG A 5 15.34 -13.81 22.53
C ARG A 5 14.08 -12.94 22.50
N SER A 6 14.20 -11.68 22.89
CA SER A 6 13.08 -10.72 22.82
C SER A 6 12.61 -10.49 21.39
N LEU A 7 13.54 -10.27 20.45
CA LEU A 7 13.20 -10.05 19.03
C LEU A 7 12.54 -11.28 18.41
N VAL A 8 13.07 -12.48 18.69
CA VAL A 8 12.47 -13.74 18.23
C VAL A 8 11.06 -13.92 18.82
N SER A 9 10.88 -13.61 20.11
CA SER A 9 9.56 -13.70 20.74
C SER A 9 8.55 -12.75 20.10
N ILE A 10 8.94 -11.49 19.82
CA ILE A 10 8.06 -10.52 19.15
C ILE A 10 7.72 -11.00 17.75
N PHE A 11 8.72 -11.44 16.99
CA PHE A 11 8.53 -11.98 15.64
C PHE A 11 7.51 -13.13 15.62
N LEU A 12 7.64 -14.10 16.54
CA LEU A 12 6.74 -15.24 16.63
C LEU A 12 5.30 -14.82 17.00
N VAL A 13 5.14 -13.95 17.99
CA VAL A 13 3.82 -13.47 18.42
C VAL A 13 3.15 -12.67 17.31
N THR A 14 3.87 -11.74 16.68
CA THR A 14 3.35 -10.94 15.55
C THR A 14 2.96 -11.82 14.37
N THR A 15 3.78 -12.81 14.00
CA THR A 15 3.47 -13.76 12.91
C THR A 15 2.22 -14.58 13.23
N LEU A 16 2.08 -15.04 14.48
CA LEU A 16 0.91 -15.80 14.92
C LEU A 16 -0.35 -14.95 14.87
N THR A 17 -0.32 -13.73 15.41
CA THR A 17 -1.45 -12.80 15.37
C THR A 17 -1.83 -12.47 13.93
N TYR A 18 -0.84 -12.18 13.07
CA TYR A 18 -1.07 -11.94 11.64
C TYR A 18 -1.76 -13.12 10.98
N THR A 19 -1.27 -14.35 11.23
CA THR A 19 -1.85 -15.58 10.68
C THR A 19 -3.32 -15.72 11.11
N ILE A 20 -3.62 -15.58 12.40
CA ILE A 20 -4.99 -15.68 12.93
C ILE A 20 -5.91 -14.67 12.25
N ILE A 21 -5.47 -13.41 12.12
CA ILE A 21 -6.28 -12.36 11.47
C ILE A 21 -6.60 -12.76 10.03
N TYR A 22 -5.58 -13.12 9.24
CA TYR A 22 -5.75 -13.39 7.81
C TYR A 22 -6.42 -14.74 7.49
N THR A 23 -6.50 -15.66 8.44
CA THR A 23 -7.15 -16.97 8.24
C THR A 23 -8.51 -17.10 8.92
N MET A 24 -8.72 -16.46 10.08
CA MET A 24 -9.92 -16.64 10.90
C MET A 24 -10.92 -15.48 10.79
N VAL A 25 -10.48 -14.28 10.38
CA VAL A 25 -11.39 -13.15 10.19
C VAL A 25 -12.02 -13.25 8.79
N PRO A 26 -13.37 -13.33 8.66
CA PRO A 26 -14.01 -13.40 7.36
C PRO A 26 -13.73 -12.15 6.52
N ARG A 27 -13.17 -12.32 5.32
CA ARG A 27 -12.80 -11.22 4.41
C ARG A 27 -13.95 -10.28 4.08
N LYS A 28 -15.19 -10.79 4.03
CA LYS A 28 -16.41 -9.98 3.82
C LYS A 28 -16.61 -8.87 4.86
N LEU A 29 -16.00 -8.97 6.05
CA LEU A 29 -16.11 -7.95 7.08
C LEU A 29 -15.36 -6.65 6.71
N ILE A 30 -14.42 -6.71 5.76
CA ILE A 30 -13.70 -5.54 5.24
C ILE A 30 -14.70 -4.51 4.68
N PHE A 31 -15.78 -4.96 4.04
CA PHE A 31 -16.76 -4.08 3.41
C PHE A 31 -17.86 -3.58 4.34
N LYS A 32 -17.91 -4.05 5.60
CA LYS A 32 -19.03 -3.77 6.52
C LYS A 32 -19.24 -2.28 6.78
N GLN A 33 -18.16 -1.49 6.81
CA GLN A 33 -18.21 -0.03 7.03
C GLN A 33 -17.72 0.75 5.80
N ASP A 34 -17.59 0.07 4.67
CA ASP A 34 -17.09 0.70 3.45
C ASP A 34 -18.22 1.46 2.73
N THR A 35 -18.17 2.79 2.83
CA THR A 35 -19.16 3.65 2.16
C THR A 35 -19.06 3.61 0.63
N ASN A 36 -17.90 3.26 0.08
CA ASN A 36 -17.69 3.17 -1.36
C ASN A 36 -18.23 1.85 -1.90
N TYR A 37 -18.18 0.77 -1.12
CA TYR A 37 -18.78 -0.51 -1.50
C TYR A 37 -20.25 -0.32 -1.91
N ASN A 38 -21.06 0.36 -1.11
CA ASN A 38 -22.48 0.61 -1.44
C ASN A 38 -22.69 1.56 -2.62
N LYS A 39 -21.72 2.44 -2.92
CA LYS A 39 -21.82 3.45 -3.99
C LYS A 39 -21.33 2.95 -5.35
N ILE A 40 -20.28 2.11 -5.35
CA ILE A 40 -19.60 1.62 -6.55
C ILE A 40 -20.15 0.27 -6.99
N ALA A 41 -20.49 -0.62 -6.05
CA ALA A 41 -20.97 -1.98 -6.31
C ALA A 41 -22.46 -2.04 -6.71
N THR A 42 -22.86 -1.18 -7.65
CA THR A 42 -24.25 -1.05 -8.12
C THR A 42 -24.68 -2.19 -9.04
N THR A 43 -23.73 -2.83 -9.72
CA THR A 43 -23.93 -4.01 -10.57
C THR A 43 -23.08 -5.17 -10.05
N ALA A 44 -23.36 -6.40 -10.47
CA ALA A 44 -22.57 -7.57 -10.05
C ALA A 44 -21.10 -7.43 -10.49
N ASP A 45 -20.86 -7.02 -11.73
CA ASP A 45 -19.49 -6.86 -12.27
C ASP A 45 -18.68 -5.80 -11.52
N LYS A 46 -19.30 -4.65 -11.25
CA LYS A 46 -18.63 -3.58 -10.49
C LYS A 46 -18.35 -4.01 -9.06
N ARG A 47 -19.22 -4.84 -8.47
CA ARG A 47 -19.02 -5.41 -7.15
C ARG A 47 -17.80 -6.33 -7.15
N ASP A 48 -17.77 -7.31 -8.04
CA ASP A 48 -16.69 -8.30 -8.10
C ASP A 48 -15.34 -7.61 -8.39
N ASN A 49 -15.32 -6.66 -9.33
CA ASN A 49 -14.12 -5.88 -9.65
C ASN A 49 -13.64 -5.06 -8.45
N TYR A 50 -14.56 -4.41 -7.74
CA TYR A 50 -14.25 -3.62 -6.56
C TYR A 50 -13.76 -4.50 -5.40
N GLU A 51 -14.41 -5.63 -5.15
CA GLU A 51 -14.01 -6.58 -4.11
C GLU A 51 -12.59 -7.10 -4.35
N ASN A 52 -12.29 -7.53 -5.58
CA ASN A 52 -10.97 -8.01 -5.96
C ASN A 52 -9.90 -6.91 -5.84
N THR A 53 -10.21 -5.68 -6.25
CA THR A 53 -9.31 -4.53 -6.08
C THR A 53 -9.00 -4.26 -4.60
N VAL A 54 -9.99 -4.36 -3.72
CA VAL A 54 -9.79 -4.18 -2.28
C VAL A 54 -9.01 -5.35 -1.69
N TYR A 55 -9.30 -6.58 -2.10
CA TYR A 55 -8.54 -7.76 -1.66
C TYR A 55 -7.08 -7.70 -2.08
N GLU A 56 -6.79 -7.22 -3.29
CA GLU A 56 -5.43 -6.99 -3.75
C GLU A 56 -4.71 -5.94 -2.89
N ARG A 57 -5.36 -4.79 -2.67
CA ARG A 57 -4.80 -3.72 -1.82
C ARG A 57 -4.49 -4.20 -0.40
N MET A 58 -5.32 -5.08 0.13
CA MET A 58 -5.14 -5.68 1.46
C MET A 58 -4.14 -6.85 1.48
N GLY A 59 -3.56 -7.21 0.33
CA GLY A 59 -2.56 -8.25 0.18
C GLY A 59 -3.13 -9.68 0.26
N TYR A 60 -4.44 -9.86 0.05
CA TYR A 60 -5.04 -11.19 0.00
C TYR A 60 -4.75 -11.89 -1.32
N ILE A 61 -4.88 -11.17 -2.43
CA ILE A 61 -4.74 -11.70 -3.77
C ILE A 61 -3.83 -10.81 -4.62
N GLU A 62 -3.38 -11.32 -5.75
CA GLU A 62 -3.02 -10.50 -6.91
C GLU A 62 -4.21 -10.51 -7.87
N TYR A 63 -4.44 -9.39 -8.54
CA TYR A 63 -5.62 -9.21 -9.37
C TYR A 63 -5.27 -8.58 -10.72
N TYR A 64 -5.73 -9.19 -11.81
CA TYR A 64 -5.75 -8.57 -13.12
C TYR A 64 -7.21 -8.32 -13.49
N ASP A 65 -7.58 -7.05 -13.63
CA ASP A 65 -8.84 -6.67 -14.23
C ASP A 65 -8.87 -7.03 -15.73
N THR A 66 -10.02 -6.85 -16.39
CA THR A 66 -10.19 -7.22 -17.80
C THR A 66 -9.13 -6.58 -18.71
N LYS A 67 -8.75 -5.33 -18.43
CA LYS A 67 -7.82 -4.57 -19.26
C LYS A 67 -6.39 -5.03 -19.03
N GLU A 68 -5.99 -5.15 -17.78
CA GLU A 68 -4.65 -5.63 -17.42
C GLU A 68 -4.43 -7.08 -17.88
N LEU A 69 -5.45 -7.94 -17.75
CA LEU A 69 -5.39 -9.31 -18.23
C LEU A 69 -5.21 -9.36 -19.76
N GLN A 70 -5.95 -8.55 -20.50
CA GLN A 70 -5.81 -8.42 -21.94
C GLN A 70 -4.42 -7.91 -22.33
N GLU A 71 -3.92 -6.86 -21.68
CA GLU A 71 -2.61 -6.28 -21.97
C GLU A 71 -1.49 -7.32 -21.78
N LYS A 72 -1.53 -8.12 -20.72
CA LYS A 72 -0.52 -9.16 -20.50
C LYS A 72 -0.69 -10.38 -21.41
N ALA A 73 -1.93 -10.83 -21.64
CA ALA A 73 -2.19 -11.96 -22.54
C ALA A 73 -1.82 -11.62 -23.99
N SER A 74 -1.94 -10.35 -24.39
CA SER A 74 -1.59 -9.88 -25.74
C SER A 74 -0.12 -10.06 -26.09
N GLN A 75 0.77 -10.14 -25.08
CA GLN A 75 2.18 -10.45 -25.27
C GLN A 75 2.41 -11.90 -25.72
N MET A 76 1.47 -12.79 -25.41
CA MET A 76 1.48 -14.17 -25.89
C MET A 76 0.72 -14.31 -27.21
N ASP A 77 -0.45 -13.69 -27.29
CA ASP A 77 -1.32 -13.77 -28.46
C ASP A 77 -1.97 -12.40 -28.71
N ALA A 78 -1.44 -11.68 -29.70
CA ALA A 78 -1.86 -10.33 -30.04
C ALA A 78 -3.32 -10.23 -30.55
N SER A 79 -3.97 -11.37 -30.87
CA SER A 79 -5.37 -11.38 -31.31
C SER A 79 -6.37 -11.26 -30.16
N VAL A 80 -5.92 -11.43 -28.91
CA VAL A 80 -6.81 -11.44 -27.73
C VAL A 80 -7.45 -10.07 -27.50
N THR A 81 -8.76 -10.08 -27.26
CA THR A 81 -9.54 -8.89 -26.94
C THR A 81 -10.26 -9.02 -25.60
N VAL A 82 -10.91 -7.94 -25.16
CA VAL A 82 -11.73 -7.91 -23.93
C VAL A 82 -13.12 -8.51 -24.11
N GLU A 83 -13.45 -9.02 -25.30
CA GLU A 83 -14.78 -9.56 -25.59
C GLU A 83 -15.00 -10.93 -24.94
N ALA A 84 -16.21 -11.15 -24.45
CA ALA A 84 -16.65 -12.41 -23.85
C ALA A 84 -16.97 -13.43 -24.95
N ASN A 85 -15.97 -14.23 -25.35
CA ASN A 85 -16.14 -15.33 -26.31
C ASN A 85 -15.19 -16.51 -26.00
N ASP A 86 -15.50 -17.68 -26.55
CA ASP A 86 -14.76 -18.91 -26.29
C ASP A 86 -13.30 -18.86 -26.80
N THR A 87 -13.04 -18.11 -27.88
CA THR A 87 -11.70 -17.92 -28.43
C THR A 87 -10.80 -17.18 -27.43
N ASN A 88 -11.26 -16.03 -26.93
CA ASN A 88 -10.55 -15.25 -25.93
C ASN A 88 -10.41 -16.05 -24.63
N LYS A 89 -11.45 -16.78 -24.20
CA LYS A 89 -11.39 -17.66 -23.02
C LYS A 89 -10.25 -18.67 -23.13
N ALA A 90 -10.13 -19.35 -24.26
CA ALA A 90 -9.06 -20.34 -24.49
C ALA A 90 -7.66 -19.70 -24.45
N ILE A 91 -7.51 -18.48 -24.99
CA ILE A 91 -6.26 -17.72 -24.92
C ILE A 91 -5.95 -17.36 -23.47
N TYR A 92 -6.91 -16.84 -22.72
CA TYR A 92 -6.72 -16.49 -21.32
C TYR A 92 -6.40 -17.73 -20.46
N GLU A 93 -7.09 -18.85 -20.65
CA GLU A 93 -6.77 -20.10 -19.94
C GLU A 93 -5.35 -20.58 -20.24
N LYS A 94 -4.89 -20.44 -21.49
CA LYS A 94 -3.51 -20.76 -21.87
C LYS A 94 -2.52 -19.81 -21.19
N TYR A 95 -2.84 -18.52 -21.14
CA TYR A 95 -2.05 -17.52 -20.41
C TYR A 95 -1.93 -17.82 -18.93
N ILE A 96 -3.05 -18.10 -18.26
CA ILE A 96 -3.09 -18.46 -16.84
C ILE A 96 -2.29 -19.74 -16.56
N LYS A 97 -2.39 -20.76 -17.42
CA LYS A 97 -1.57 -21.98 -17.30
C LYS A 97 -0.07 -21.71 -17.50
N GLN A 98 0.29 -20.82 -18.42
CA GLN A 98 1.69 -20.48 -18.67
C GLN A 98 2.33 -19.71 -17.52
N ILE A 99 1.62 -18.74 -16.93
CA ILE A 99 2.14 -17.99 -15.77
C ILE A 99 2.13 -18.85 -14.49
N GLY A 100 1.21 -19.82 -14.37
CA GLY A 100 1.20 -20.78 -13.26
C GLY A 100 0.97 -20.14 -11.90
N HIS A 101 1.71 -20.57 -10.87
CA HIS A 101 1.73 -20.00 -9.51
C HIS A 101 0.38 -19.89 -8.77
N GLY A 102 -0.66 -20.60 -9.22
CA GLY A 102 -1.99 -20.57 -8.60
C GLY A 102 -2.89 -19.44 -9.10
N TRP A 103 -2.56 -18.84 -10.25
CA TRP A 103 -3.50 -17.96 -10.95
C TRP A 103 -4.74 -18.74 -11.42
N THR A 104 -5.90 -18.10 -11.31
CA THR A 104 -7.20 -18.62 -11.71
C THR A 104 -7.94 -17.61 -12.57
N LEU A 105 -8.60 -18.10 -13.62
CA LEU A 105 -9.46 -17.29 -14.48
C LEU A 105 -10.86 -17.18 -13.85
N GLY A 106 -11.35 -15.95 -13.73
CA GLY A 106 -12.72 -15.63 -13.35
C GLY A 106 -13.50 -15.04 -14.51
N GLU A 107 -14.81 -15.06 -14.39
CA GLU A 107 -15.76 -14.52 -15.37
C GLU A 107 -16.74 -13.61 -14.65
N PHE A 108 -16.94 -12.41 -15.17
CA PHE A 108 -17.89 -11.44 -14.63
C PHE A 108 -19.33 -11.85 -14.96
N THR A 109 -20.24 -11.70 -13.99
CA THR A 109 -21.59 -12.27 -14.07
C THR A 109 -22.48 -11.63 -15.13
N GLU A 110 -22.40 -10.31 -15.32
CA GLU A 110 -23.25 -9.59 -16.27
C GLU A 110 -22.62 -9.49 -17.66
N SER A 111 -21.34 -9.12 -17.74
CA SER A 111 -20.66 -8.90 -19.03
C SER A 111 -20.06 -10.16 -19.65
N GLY A 112 -19.84 -11.23 -18.87
CA GLY A 112 -19.09 -12.42 -19.30
C GLY A 112 -17.61 -12.13 -19.55
N GLN A 113 -17.12 -10.94 -19.24
CA GLN A 113 -15.72 -10.59 -19.41
C GLN A 113 -14.85 -11.34 -18.41
N PHE A 114 -13.59 -11.55 -18.79
CA PHE A 114 -12.66 -12.34 -17.99
C PHE A 114 -11.77 -11.45 -17.13
N TYR A 115 -11.47 -11.93 -15.94
CA TYR A 115 -10.48 -11.38 -15.03
C TYR A 115 -9.62 -12.51 -14.46
N ALA A 116 -8.50 -12.19 -13.82
CA ALA A 116 -7.66 -13.21 -13.20
C ALA A 116 -7.30 -12.85 -11.77
N THR A 117 -7.25 -13.85 -10.90
CA THR A 117 -6.84 -13.69 -9.50
C THR A 117 -5.80 -14.74 -9.13
N ARG A 118 -4.90 -14.42 -8.20
CA ARG A 118 -4.03 -15.38 -7.53
C ARG A 118 -4.14 -15.20 -6.03
N GLU A 119 -4.51 -16.25 -5.31
CA GLU A 119 -4.45 -16.22 -3.85
C GLU A 119 -2.99 -16.16 -3.39
N ILE A 120 -2.66 -15.13 -2.60
CA ILE A 120 -1.35 -15.00 -1.99
C ILE A 120 -1.32 -15.92 -0.76
N PRO A 121 -0.47 -16.96 -0.71
CA PRO A 121 -0.40 -17.84 0.44
C PRO A 121 0.04 -17.09 1.71
N ILE A 122 -0.39 -17.58 2.88
CA ILE A 122 -0.12 -16.88 4.15
C ILE A 122 1.37 -16.64 4.42
N PHE A 123 2.24 -17.59 4.05
CA PHE A 123 3.69 -17.44 4.23
C PHE A 123 4.25 -16.30 3.37
N GLU A 124 3.74 -16.12 2.14
CA GLU A 124 4.14 -15.05 1.23
C GLU A 124 3.66 -13.70 1.77
N ARG A 125 2.45 -13.64 2.34
CA ARG A 125 1.93 -12.44 3.02
C ARG A 125 2.79 -12.05 4.22
N VAL A 126 3.12 -13.01 5.09
CA VAL A 126 4.00 -12.79 6.25
C VAL A 126 5.37 -12.30 5.79
N PHE A 127 5.95 -12.90 4.76
CA PHE A 127 7.22 -12.46 4.20
C PHE A 127 7.12 -11.03 3.63
N LYS A 128 6.09 -10.74 2.82
CA LYS A 128 5.82 -9.39 2.28
C LYS A 128 5.64 -8.36 3.39
N PHE A 129 4.96 -8.71 4.49
CA PHE A 129 4.81 -7.83 5.66
C PHE A 129 6.17 -7.48 6.27
N TYR A 130 7.01 -8.47 6.58
CA TYR A 130 8.31 -8.19 7.18
C TYR A 130 9.31 -7.52 6.23
N ALA A 131 9.27 -7.86 4.94
CA ALA A 131 10.10 -7.24 3.91
C ALA A 131 9.81 -5.74 3.77
N ASN A 132 8.55 -5.34 3.98
CA ASN A 132 8.12 -3.95 3.90
C ASN A 132 8.05 -3.24 5.26
N LEU A 133 8.35 -3.92 6.38
CA LEU A 133 8.15 -3.38 7.73
C LEU A 133 8.97 -2.10 7.99
N LEU A 134 10.20 -2.03 7.45
CA LEU A 134 11.08 -0.87 7.57
C LEU A 134 11.06 -0.06 6.28
N ASP A 135 10.43 1.11 6.33
CA ASP A 135 10.46 2.10 5.25
C ASP A 135 11.61 3.08 5.48
N ILE A 136 12.69 2.88 4.73
CA ILE A 136 13.88 3.73 4.80
C ILE A 136 13.73 4.84 3.76
N ASP A 137 13.89 6.07 4.23
CA ASP A 137 13.98 7.25 3.38
C ASP A 137 15.43 7.45 2.92
N HIS A 138 15.62 7.75 1.65
CA HIS A 138 16.93 7.93 1.04
C HIS A 138 16.83 8.83 -0.17
N THR A 139 17.97 9.35 -0.64
CA THR A 139 18.01 10.32 -1.73
C THR A 139 17.43 9.83 -3.05
N ASN A 140 17.27 8.52 -3.25
CA ASN A 140 16.70 7.95 -4.48
C ASN A 140 15.24 7.49 -4.32
N LYS A 141 14.59 7.87 -3.21
CA LYS A 141 13.23 7.42 -2.89
C LYS A 141 12.18 8.00 -3.83
N ILE A 142 12.27 9.29 -4.12
CA ILE A 142 11.35 10.00 -5.01
C ILE A 142 11.96 10.08 -6.40
N GLN A 143 11.31 9.49 -7.40
CA GLN A 143 11.71 9.61 -8.80
C GLN A 143 10.61 10.35 -9.53
N ASP A 144 10.89 11.60 -9.89
CA ASP A 144 9.94 12.47 -10.58
C ASP A 144 10.26 12.46 -12.09
N PRO A 145 9.37 11.92 -12.93
CA PRO A 145 9.55 11.94 -14.38
C PRO A 145 9.61 13.35 -14.96
N GLU A 146 8.96 14.34 -14.34
CA GLU A 146 8.98 15.74 -14.77
C GLU A 146 10.27 16.46 -14.34
N ASN A 147 10.99 15.91 -13.36
CA ASN A 147 12.28 16.40 -12.89
C ASN A 147 13.31 15.26 -12.74
N PRO A 148 13.77 14.67 -13.86
CA PRO A 148 14.68 13.52 -13.84
C PRO A 148 16.07 13.88 -13.29
N ASN A 149 16.45 15.15 -13.40
CA ASN A 149 17.75 15.67 -12.94
C ASN A 149 17.68 16.33 -11.55
N LEU A 150 16.66 16.01 -10.75
CA LEU A 150 16.55 16.48 -9.37
C LEU A 150 17.86 16.21 -8.62
N GLU A 151 18.45 17.26 -8.05
CA GLU A 151 19.69 17.17 -7.29
C GLU A 151 19.51 16.22 -6.09
N ARG A 152 20.42 15.25 -5.95
CA ARG A 152 20.33 14.20 -4.92
C ARG A 152 21.37 14.49 -3.84
N TYR A 153 20.93 14.94 -2.67
CA TYR A 153 21.87 15.27 -1.60
C TYR A 153 21.30 15.04 -0.20
N LEU A 154 22.23 14.94 0.75
CA LEU A 154 21.99 15.11 2.17
C LEU A 154 22.87 16.27 2.65
N ARG A 155 22.29 17.24 3.36
CA ARG A 155 23.03 18.41 3.84
C ARG A 155 22.56 18.80 5.23
N PHE A 156 23.48 19.25 6.08
CA PHE A 156 23.12 19.92 7.31
C PHE A 156 22.81 21.40 7.05
N GLU A 157 21.64 21.86 7.49
CA GLU A 157 21.26 23.27 7.46
C GLU A 157 20.65 23.70 8.79
N ASN A 158 20.78 24.99 9.12
CA ASN A 158 20.11 25.59 10.26
C ASN A 158 18.95 26.42 9.75
N ASP A 159 17.74 25.86 9.79
CA ASP A 159 16.53 26.53 9.35
C ASP A 159 15.98 27.40 10.48
N PRO A 160 15.73 28.71 10.28
CA PRO A 160 15.21 29.57 11.35
C PRO A 160 13.91 29.09 12.01
N ALA A 161 13.07 28.33 11.30
CA ALA A 161 11.80 27.83 11.81
C ALA A 161 11.93 26.50 12.57
N ILE A 162 12.94 25.69 12.26
CA ILE A 162 13.08 24.32 12.78
C ILE A 162 14.33 24.13 13.64
N GLY A 163 15.43 24.81 13.30
CA GLY A 163 16.75 24.65 13.90
C GLY A 163 17.68 23.78 13.04
N TRP A 164 18.72 23.26 13.68
CA TRP A 164 19.69 22.38 13.04
C TRP A 164 19.03 21.09 12.55
N SER A 165 19.21 20.83 11.26
CA SER A 165 18.52 19.76 10.55
C SER A 165 19.42 19.09 9.52
N LEU A 166 19.33 17.78 9.40
CA LEU A 166 19.75 17.03 8.23
C LEU A 166 18.60 17.04 7.22
N VAL A 167 18.81 17.71 6.08
CA VAL A 167 17.85 17.77 4.99
C VAL A 167 18.27 16.91 3.82
N GLY A 168 17.28 16.33 3.15
CA GLY A 168 17.46 15.51 1.96
C GLY A 168 16.74 16.09 0.74
N SER A 169 17.35 15.90 -0.42
CA SER A 169 16.70 16.05 -1.71
C SER A 169 16.61 14.69 -2.42
N GLY A 170 15.45 14.44 -3.02
CA GLY A 170 15.08 13.12 -3.56
C GLY A 170 14.62 12.10 -2.51
N THR A 171 14.48 12.54 -1.25
CA THR A 171 13.84 11.83 -0.14
C THR A 171 12.33 12.11 -0.11
N LYS A 172 11.56 11.26 0.56
CA LYS A 172 10.13 11.50 0.82
C LYS A 172 9.91 12.69 1.73
N HIS A 173 10.77 12.86 2.75
CA HIS A 173 10.72 13.99 3.67
C HIS A 173 11.92 14.93 3.43
N LYS A 174 11.68 16.25 3.42
CA LYS A 174 12.77 17.24 3.37
C LYS A 174 13.66 17.13 4.61
N TYR A 175 13.07 17.16 5.81
CA TYR A 175 13.79 17.10 7.08
C TYR A 175 13.87 15.65 7.56
N LEU A 176 15.06 15.05 7.47
CA LEU A 176 15.28 13.66 7.87
C LEU A 176 15.55 13.53 9.37
N LEU A 177 16.33 14.45 9.94
CA LEU A 177 16.65 14.51 11.36
C LEU A 177 16.73 15.97 11.77
N TYR A 178 16.05 16.39 12.82
CA TYR A 178 16.15 17.76 13.31
C TYR A 178 15.94 17.86 14.82
N PHE A 179 16.43 18.96 15.39
CA PHE A 179 16.43 19.22 16.83
C PHE A 179 15.70 20.53 17.12
N ASN A 180 14.64 20.46 17.93
CA ASN A 180 13.90 21.65 18.34
C ASN A 180 13.40 21.53 19.79
N SER A 181 12.79 22.59 20.32
CA SER A 181 12.28 22.65 21.70
C SER A 181 10.92 21.96 21.90
N GLN A 182 10.36 21.33 20.87
CA GLN A 182 9.10 20.58 20.97
C GLN A 182 9.42 19.12 21.24
N PHE A 183 8.77 18.54 22.26
CA PHE A 183 8.93 17.12 22.55
C PHE A 183 8.28 16.26 21.44
N PRO A 184 8.96 15.22 20.91
CA PRO A 184 10.30 14.77 21.26
C PRO A 184 11.39 15.71 20.73
N PHE A 185 12.35 16.12 21.55
CA PHE A 185 13.37 17.14 21.16
C PHE A 185 14.27 16.71 19.97
N VAL A 186 14.26 15.42 19.63
CA VAL A 186 14.90 14.84 18.45
C VAL A 186 13.81 14.25 17.58
N HIS A 187 13.70 14.74 16.35
CA HIS A 187 12.70 14.31 15.38
C HIS A 187 13.38 13.57 14.24
N GLN A 188 12.82 12.44 13.82
CA GLN A 188 13.44 11.55 12.84
C GLN A 188 12.40 11.06 11.82
N ASN A 189 12.69 11.24 10.53
CA ASN A 189 11.84 10.83 9.41
C ASN A 189 12.53 9.88 8.42
N PHE A 190 13.78 9.45 8.69
CA PHE A 190 14.56 8.61 7.77
C PHE A 190 14.35 7.09 7.91
N VAL A 191 13.80 6.61 9.03
CA VAL A 191 13.30 5.23 9.21
C VAL A 191 11.88 5.27 9.72
N ASN A 192 10.96 4.63 9.01
CA ASN A 192 9.56 4.53 9.39
C ASN A 192 9.14 3.08 9.51
N LEU A 193 8.20 2.78 10.41
CA LEU A 193 7.55 1.47 10.46
C LEU A 193 6.32 1.49 9.56
N ASN A 194 6.27 0.57 8.61
CA ASN A 194 5.09 0.35 7.78
C ASN A 194 4.36 -0.90 8.26
N LEU A 195 3.21 -0.68 8.92
CA LEU A 195 2.34 -1.74 9.41
C LEU A 195 1.15 -2.00 8.47
N GLY A 196 1.18 -1.42 7.27
CA GLY A 196 0.08 -1.41 6.31
C GLY A 196 -0.97 -0.34 6.62
N ASP A 197 -2.05 -0.37 5.84
CA ASP A 197 -3.19 0.54 5.99
C ASP A 197 -4.31 -0.10 6.82
N SER A 198 -4.98 0.74 7.60
CA SER A 198 -6.08 0.36 8.46
C SER A 198 -7.36 0.13 7.67
N TYR A 199 -8.16 -0.83 8.12
CA TYR A 199 -9.52 -1.13 7.65
C TYR A 199 -10.35 -1.76 8.80
N PRO A 200 -11.70 -1.63 8.80
CA PRO A 200 -12.53 -0.85 7.88
C PRO A 200 -12.86 0.56 8.40
N THR A 201 -12.68 0.83 9.70
CA THR A 201 -13.12 2.08 10.34
C THR A 201 -12.28 3.30 9.93
N TYR A 202 -10.97 3.12 9.77
CA TYR A 202 -10.04 4.14 9.26
C TYR A 202 -9.46 3.70 7.92
N ALA A 203 -10.34 3.44 6.95
CA ALA A 203 -9.97 2.90 5.63
C ALA A 203 -8.94 3.79 4.91
N ASN A 204 -7.87 3.17 4.39
CA ASN A 204 -6.76 3.82 3.68
C ASN A 204 -5.92 4.80 4.52
N THR A 205 -6.01 4.71 5.85
CA THR A 205 -5.10 5.44 6.75
C THR A 205 -4.01 4.51 7.25
N PRO A 206 -2.71 4.88 7.20
CA PRO A 206 -1.65 4.05 7.74
C PRO A 206 -1.91 3.63 9.19
N VAL A 207 -1.73 2.36 9.52
CA VAL A 207 -2.02 1.82 10.87
C VAL A 207 -1.24 2.57 11.95
N LEU A 208 0.02 2.92 11.67
CA LEU A 208 0.86 3.67 12.62
C LEU A 208 0.24 5.03 12.97
N GLN A 209 -0.38 5.70 12.00
CA GLN A 209 -1.07 6.98 12.25
C GLN A 209 -2.31 6.78 13.12
N VAL A 210 -3.10 5.72 12.89
CA VAL A 210 -4.30 5.43 13.69
C VAL A 210 -3.95 5.15 15.16
N ILE A 211 -2.91 4.36 15.42
CA ILE A 211 -2.53 3.97 16.79
C ILE A 211 -1.76 5.07 17.54
N THR A 212 -1.18 6.03 16.83
CA THR A 212 -0.44 7.17 17.42
C THR A 212 -1.26 8.46 17.47
N GLN A 213 -2.41 8.51 16.81
CA GLN A 213 -3.30 9.66 16.86
C GLN A 213 -3.74 9.92 18.30
N GLY A 214 -3.45 11.12 18.80
CA GLY A 214 -3.89 11.56 20.11
C GLY A 214 -5.42 11.63 20.19
N GLN A 215 -5.97 11.38 21.37
CA GLN A 215 -7.40 11.55 21.62
C GLN A 215 -7.69 13.05 21.83
N GLY A 216 -8.56 13.66 21.02
CA GLY A 216 -8.98 15.07 21.15
C GLY A 216 -9.02 15.84 19.83
N GLN A 217 -9.45 17.11 19.87
CA GLN A 217 -9.41 18.00 18.71
C GLN A 217 -7.99 18.54 18.49
N THR A 218 -7.52 18.55 17.24
CA THR A 218 -6.26 19.20 16.85
C THR A 218 -6.34 20.71 17.08
N LYS A 219 -5.36 21.27 17.79
CA LYS A 219 -5.22 22.71 17.96
C LYS A 219 -4.51 23.29 16.74
N THR A 220 -5.23 24.06 15.93
CA THR A 220 -4.66 24.75 14.77
C THR A 220 -3.74 25.90 15.19
N SER A 221 -2.62 26.06 14.51
CA SER A 221 -1.67 27.17 14.73
C SER A 221 -1.23 27.76 13.39
N GLU A 222 -1.21 29.09 13.27
CA GLU A 222 -0.68 29.76 12.09
C GLU A 222 0.85 29.54 11.98
N VAL A 223 1.31 29.13 10.79
CA VAL A 223 2.74 29.09 10.45
C VAL A 223 3.04 30.11 9.36
N GLN A 224 4.18 30.81 9.51
CA GLN A 224 4.64 31.80 8.53
C GLN A 224 5.74 31.20 7.65
N PHE A 225 5.47 31.06 6.36
CA PHE A 225 6.47 30.59 5.41
C PHE A 225 7.46 31.70 5.03
N PRO A 226 8.68 31.34 4.58
CA PRO A 226 9.66 32.31 4.08
C PRO A 226 9.16 33.17 2.91
N THR A 227 8.14 32.68 2.20
CA THR A 227 7.46 33.39 1.10
C THR A 227 6.43 34.42 1.58
N GLY A 228 6.25 34.59 2.89
CA GLY A 228 5.30 35.52 3.49
C GLY A 228 3.84 35.05 3.49
N LYS A 229 3.54 33.89 2.89
CA LYS A 229 2.19 33.30 2.96
C LYS A 229 1.96 32.65 4.33
N LYS A 230 0.79 32.90 4.91
CA LYS A 230 0.27 32.20 6.10
C LYS A 230 -0.71 31.13 5.64
N THR A 231 -0.62 29.93 6.21
CA THR A 231 -1.72 28.95 6.13
C THR A 231 -2.16 28.57 7.52
N SER A 232 -3.46 28.31 7.64
CA SER A 232 -4.08 27.63 8.77
C SER A 232 -4.02 26.12 8.56
#